data_AF-A0A7D0TCY0-F1
#
_entry.id   AF-A0A7D0TCY0-F1
#
_cell.length_a   1.000
_cell.length_b   1.000
_cell.length_c   1.000
_cell.angle_alpha   90.00
_cell.angle_beta   90.00
_cell.angle_gamma   90.00
#
_symmetry.space_group_name_H-M   'P 1'
#
loop_
_entity.id
_entity.type
_entity.pdbx_description
1 polymer ?
#
loop_
_entity_poly.entity_id
_entity_poly.type
_entity_poly.pdbx_seq_one_letter_code
_entity_poly.pdbx_strand_id
1 'polypeptide(L)'
;MGNCIMDKTNMLTNSKFDSTKAATQLKSFLTDAAWAPIIDAAVQNCSAEGTKQAQKMQKNGKSSTCANPEVGLIGKCLRQYLFVSCPNSSTTGECPKLKEFYKKCP
;
A
#
# COMPACT_ATOMS: atom_id res chain seq x y z
N MET A 1 -2.61 10.26 8.03
CA MET A 1 -2.06 10.62 6.71
C MET A 1 -2.47 9.65 5.59
N GLY A 2 -2.39 8.32 5.76
CA GLY A 2 -2.75 7.34 4.71
C GLY A 2 -4.19 7.44 4.16
N ASN A 3 -5.16 7.78 5.01
CA ASN A 3 -6.56 7.93 4.57
C ASN A 3 -6.79 9.09 3.60
N CYS A 4 -6.05 10.21 3.74
CA CYS A 4 -6.22 11.36 2.85
C CYS A 4 -5.76 11.01 1.42
N ILE A 5 -4.65 10.28 1.28
CA ILE A 5 -4.15 9.88 -0.03
C ILE A 5 -5.12 8.89 -0.68
N MET A 6 -5.56 7.86 0.05
CA MET A 6 -6.45 6.83 -0.48
C MET A 6 -7.83 7.38 -0.88
N ASP A 7 -8.33 8.37 -0.14
CA ASP A 7 -9.55 9.10 -0.45
C ASP A 7 -9.39 9.96 -1.71
N LYS A 8 -8.28 10.71 -1.81
CA LYS A 8 -7.96 11.55 -2.97
C LYS A 8 -7.66 10.75 -4.24
N THR A 9 -7.13 9.53 -4.12
CA THR A 9 -6.85 8.65 -5.26
C THR A 9 -8.03 7.77 -5.66
N ASN A 10 -9.21 7.96 -5.06
CA ASN A 10 -10.43 7.20 -5.35
C ASN A 10 -10.24 5.68 -5.22
N MET A 11 -9.37 5.26 -4.28
CA MET A 11 -9.10 3.86 -3.96
C MET A 11 -10.02 3.32 -2.86
N LEU A 12 -10.99 4.12 -2.44
CA LEU A 12 -11.96 3.80 -1.41
C LEU A 12 -13.37 3.68 -1.99
N THR A 13 -14.16 2.77 -1.41
CA THR A 13 -15.60 2.68 -1.59
C THR A 13 -16.23 2.67 -0.20
N ASN A 14 -17.12 3.62 0.10
CA ASN A 14 -17.75 3.77 1.43
C ASN A 14 -16.73 3.81 2.59
N SER A 15 -15.64 4.57 2.44
CA SER A 15 -14.55 4.69 3.43
C SER A 15 -13.79 3.37 3.74
N LYS A 16 -13.96 2.34 2.91
CA LYS A 16 -13.21 1.08 2.95
C LYS A 16 -12.32 0.95 1.73
N PHE A 17 -11.21 0.24 1.88
CA PHE A 17 -10.33 -0.05 0.76
C PHE A 17 -11.04 -0.92 -0.29
N ASP A 18 -10.96 -0.50 -1.55
CA ASP A 18 -11.52 -1.22 -2.68
C ASP A 18 -10.35 -1.72 -3.54
N SER A 19 -10.07 -3.02 -3.44
CA SER A 19 -8.94 -3.65 -4.12
C SER A 19 -9.04 -3.53 -5.64
N THR A 20 -10.24 -3.67 -6.20
CA THR A 20 -10.47 -3.54 -7.64
C THR A 20 -10.19 -2.12 -8.10
N LYS A 21 -10.77 -1.11 -7.44
CA LYS A 21 -10.49 0.31 -7.77
C LYS A 21 -9.03 0.67 -7.56
N ALA A 22 -8.42 0.21 -6.48
CA ALA A 22 -7.01 0.47 -6.20
C ALA A 22 -6.10 -0.10 -7.28
N ALA A 23 -6.33 -1.34 -7.72
CA ALA A 23 -5.59 -1.95 -8.81
C ALA A 23 -5.79 -1.18 -10.13
N THR A 24 -7.03 -0.81 -10.46
CA THR A 24 -7.33 -0.02 -11.67
C THR A 24 -6.63 1.34 -11.64
N GLN A 25 -6.71 2.07 -10.53
CA GLN A 25 -6.08 3.38 -10.38
C GLN A 25 -4.56 3.27 -10.46
N LEU A 26 -3.95 2.32 -9.73
CA LEU A 26 -2.50 2.10 -9.77
C LEU A 26 -2.01 1.74 -11.18
N LYS A 27 -2.74 0.88 -11.91
CA LYS A 27 -2.42 0.52 -13.30
C LYS A 27 -2.57 1.71 -14.26
N SER A 28 -3.48 2.65 -13.97
CA SER A 28 -3.60 3.88 -14.75
C SER A 28 -2.44 4.85 -14.54
N PHE A 29 -1.83 4.85 -13.35
CA PHE A 29 -0.65 5.67 -13.04
C PHE A 29 0.67 5.01 -13.48
N LEU A 30 0.76 3.69 -13.36
CA LEU A 30 1.93 2.89 -13.69
C LEU A 30 1.67 2.11 -14.97
N THR A 31 1.84 2.79 -16.11
CA THR A 31 1.45 2.29 -17.43
C THR A 31 2.39 1.21 -18.00
N ASP A 32 3.55 0.98 -17.40
CA ASP A 32 4.47 -0.08 -17.81
C ASP A 32 3.90 -1.46 -17.44
N ALA A 33 3.81 -2.34 -18.43
CA ALA A 33 3.22 -3.66 -18.31
C ALA A 33 3.89 -4.54 -17.23
N ALA A 34 5.16 -4.29 -16.90
CA ALA A 34 5.87 -4.97 -15.82
C ALA A 34 5.22 -4.73 -14.45
N TRP A 35 4.52 -3.60 -14.26
CA TRP A 35 3.84 -3.28 -13.01
C TRP A 35 2.52 -4.00 -12.82
N ALA A 36 1.83 -4.42 -13.88
CA ALA A 36 0.52 -5.05 -13.77
C ALA A 36 0.49 -6.24 -12.78
N PRO A 37 1.37 -7.25 -12.88
CA PRO A 37 1.40 -8.36 -11.92
C PRO A 37 1.86 -7.93 -10.52
N ILE A 38 2.73 -6.92 -10.41
CA ILE A 38 3.23 -6.40 -9.14
C ILE A 38 2.09 -5.69 -8.39
N ILE A 39 1.29 -4.89 -9.10
CA ILE A 39 0.15 -4.16 -8.53
C ILE A 39 -0.91 -5.14 -8.03
N ASP A 40 -1.25 -6.16 -8.81
CA ASP A 40 -2.25 -7.15 -8.41
C ASP A 40 -1.81 -7.91 -7.15
N ALA A 41 -0.54 -8.34 -7.11
CA ALA A 41 0.04 -8.98 -5.93
C ALA A 41 0.11 -8.04 -4.72
N ALA A 42 0.49 -6.77 -4.92
CA ALA A 42 0.58 -5.77 -3.87
C ALA A 42 -0.80 -5.51 -3.24
N VAL A 43 -1.83 -5.30 -4.07
CA VAL A 43 -3.19 -5.04 -3.61
C VAL A 43 -3.74 -6.21 -2.80
N GLN A 44 -3.57 -7.45 -3.28
CA GLN A 44 -4.04 -8.63 -2.54
C GLN A 44 -3.32 -8.80 -1.20
N ASN A 45 -1.97 -8.78 -1.22
CA ASN A 45 -1.18 -8.98 -0.01
C ASN A 45 -1.43 -7.87 1.01
N CYS A 46 -1.42 -6.61 0.56
CA CYS A 46 -1.58 -5.47 1.45
C CYS A 46 -2.98 -5.34 2.02
N SER A 47 -4.02 -5.73 1.25
CA SER A 47 -5.38 -5.82 1.80
C SER A 47 -5.44 -6.84 2.92
N ALA A 48 -4.92 -8.05 2.71
CA ALA A 48 -4.94 -9.12 3.70
C ALA A 48 -4.15 -8.75 4.97
N GLU A 49 -2.94 -8.20 4.81
CA GLU A 49 -2.10 -7.79 5.93
C GLU A 49 -2.68 -6.58 6.68
N GLY A 50 -3.20 -5.59 5.95
CA GLY A 50 -3.80 -4.39 6.53
C GLY A 50 -5.02 -4.72 7.37
N THR A 51 -5.93 -5.57 6.88
CA THR A 51 -7.08 -6.06 7.66
C THR A 51 -6.62 -6.84 8.90
N LYS A 52 -5.65 -7.75 8.75
CA LYS A 52 -5.12 -8.53 9.88
C LYS A 52 -4.50 -7.66 10.97
N GLN A 53 -3.76 -6.62 10.59
CA GLN A 53 -3.15 -5.69 11.53
C GLN A 53 -4.18 -4.75 12.17
N ALA A 54 -5.16 -4.26 11.41
CA ALA A 54 -6.25 -3.44 11.94
C ALA A 54 -7.07 -4.19 13.00
N GLN A 55 -7.38 -5.48 12.76
CA GLN A 55 -8.05 -6.34 13.74
C GLN A 55 -7.22 -6.51 15.03
N LYS A 56 -5.89 -6.60 14.94
CA LYS A 56 -5.01 -6.63 16.13
C LYS A 56 -5.04 -5.31 16.90
N MET A 57 -5.11 -4.18 16.21
CA MET A 57 -5.16 -2.86 16.85
C MET A 57 -6.50 -2.59 17.52
N GLN A 58 -7.62 -3.04 16.93
CA GLN A 58 -8.94 -2.94 17.54
C GLN A 58 -9.03 -3.72 18.86
N LYS A 59 -8.35 -4.87 18.96
CA LYS A 59 -8.26 -5.65 20.21
C LYS A 59 -7.51 -4.91 21.34
N ASN A 60 -6.69 -3.92 21.03
CA ASN A 60 -5.88 -3.16 22.00
C ASN A 60 -6.48 -1.80 22.40
N GLY A 61 -7.76 -1.53 22.07
CA GLY A 61 -8.57 -0.50 22.74
C GLY A 61 -8.26 0.96 22.42
N LYS A 62 -7.38 1.29 21.46
CA LYS A 62 -7.10 2.68 21.06
C LYS A 62 -7.58 2.97 19.64
N SER A 63 -8.89 3.16 19.47
CA SER A 63 -9.44 3.72 18.23
C SER A 63 -9.63 5.23 18.42
N SER A 64 -8.63 6.03 18.02
CA SER A 64 -8.81 7.48 17.91
C SER A 64 -9.67 7.81 16.69
N THR A 65 -10.68 8.64 16.88
CA THR A 65 -11.81 9.01 15.99
C THR A 65 -11.45 9.57 14.60
N CYS A 66 -10.19 9.62 14.17
CA CYS A 66 -9.77 10.40 12.99
C CYS A 66 -9.11 9.62 11.84
N ALA A 67 -9.04 8.29 11.86
CA ALA A 67 -8.61 7.54 10.67
C ALA A 67 -9.08 6.08 10.76
N ASN A 68 -9.74 5.56 9.72
CA ASN A 68 -9.82 4.12 9.47
C ASN A 68 -8.39 3.54 9.43
N PRO A 69 -7.92 2.86 10.49
CA PRO A 69 -6.52 2.45 10.62
C PRO A 69 -6.14 1.39 9.59
N GLU A 70 -7.12 0.60 9.15
CA GLU A 70 -6.99 -0.39 8.08
C GLU A 70 -6.52 0.27 6.79
N VAL A 71 -7.20 1.34 6.35
CA VAL A 71 -6.85 2.09 5.15
C VAL A 71 -5.43 2.66 5.25
N GLY A 72 -5.06 3.20 6.41
CA GLY A 72 -3.69 3.68 6.66
C GLY A 72 -2.63 2.58 6.54
N LEU A 73 -2.91 1.39 7.08
CA LEU A 73 -2.01 0.23 7.04
C LEU A 73 -1.88 -0.34 5.63
N ILE A 74 -2.98 -0.43 4.89
CA ILE A 74 -3.00 -0.89 3.50
C ILE A 74 -2.17 0.08 2.63
N GLY A 75 -2.40 1.39 2.76
CA GLY A 75 -1.65 2.39 1.99
C GLY A 75 -0.15 2.36 2.29
N LYS A 76 0.23 2.14 3.55
CA LYS A 76 1.63 1.95 3.94
C LYS A 76 2.24 0.72 3.27
N CYS A 77 1.55 -0.43 3.35
CA CYS A 77 2.01 -1.66 2.72
C CYS A 77 2.15 -1.50 1.20
N LEU A 78 1.17 -0.91 0.51
CA LEU A 78 1.21 -0.70 -0.94
C LEU A 78 2.45 0.10 -1.36
N ARG A 79 2.72 1.22 -0.67
CA ARG A 79 3.89 2.06 -0.95
C ARG A 79 5.19 1.25 -0.85
N GLN A 80 5.33 0.46 0.20
CA GLN A 80 6.52 -0.34 0.40
C GLN A 80 6.64 -1.46 -0.63
N TYR A 81 5.56 -2.20 -0.86
CA TYR A 81 5.55 -3.33 -1.77
C TYR A 81 5.92 -2.89 -3.19
N LEU A 82 5.31 -1.80 -3.66
CA LEU A 82 5.62 -1.23 -4.97
C LEU A 82 7.07 -0.74 -5.05
N PHE A 83 7.58 -0.10 -4.00
CA PHE A 83 8.97 0.37 -3.98
C PHE A 83 9.99 -0.79 -4.02
N VAL A 84 9.78 -1.82 -3.19
CA VAL A 84 10.67 -2.98 -3.11
C VAL A 84 10.58 -3.85 -4.38
N SER A 85 9.39 -3.94 -4.97
CA SER A 85 9.16 -4.76 -6.17
C SER A 85 9.37 -3.97 -7.47
N CYS A 86 9.89 -2.74 -7.42
CA CYS A 86 10.11 -1.92 -8.60
C CYS A 86 10.91 -2.66 -9.69
N PRO A 87 10.34 -2.85 -10.90
CA PRO A 87 10.94 -3.68 -11.96
C PRO A 87 12.17 -3.00 -12.57
N ASN A 88 12.18 -1.67 -12.63
CA ASN A 88 13.28 -0.85 -13.14
C ASN A 88 14.08 -0.22 -11.99
N SER A 89 14.41 -1.01 -10.96
CA SER A 89 15.20 -0.46 -9.84
C SER A 89 16.61 -0.09 -10.33
N SER A 90 16.96 1.19 -10.24
CA SER A 90 18.32 1.65 -10.50
C SER A 90 19.32 0.86 -9.65
N THR A 91 20.33 0.28 -10.29
CA THR A 91 21.41 -0.47 -9.64
C THR A 91 22.59 0.42 -9.25
N THR A 92 22.53 1.71 -9.60
CA THR A 92 23.59 2.69 -9.35
C THR A 92 23.23 3.62 -8.18
N GLY A 93 24.26 4.05 -7.45
CA GLY A 93 24.13 5.01 -6.34
C GLY A 93 23.51 4.44 -5.06
N GLU A 94 22.61 5.20 -4.43
CA GLU A 94 22.00 4.88 -3.12
C GLU A 94 20.74 4.01 -3.21
N CYS A 95 20.21 3.77 -4.41
CA CYS A 95 19.00 2.97 -4.63
C CYS A 95 19.04 1.56 -4.01
N PRO A 96 20.16 0.80 -4.08
CA PRO A 96 20.26 -0.50 -3.42
C PRO A 96 20.16 -0.41 -1.89
N LYS A 97 20.79 0.61 -1.29
CA LYS A 97 20.75 0.84 0.17
C LYS A 97 19.36 1.25 0.64
N LEU A 98 18.66 2.08 -0.14
CA LEU A 98 17.26 2.42 0.11
C LEU A 98 16.37 1.18 0.02
N LYS A 99 16.57 0.30 -0.97
CA LYS A 99 15.81 -0.94 -1.12
C LYS A 99 16.00 -1.87 0.08
N GLU A 100 17.23 -2.01 0.59
CA GLU A 100 17.50 -2.75 1.82
C GLU A 100 16.91 -2.10 3.08
N PHE A 101 16.97 -0.78 3.18
CA PHE A 101 16.39 -0.05 4.30
C PHE A 101 14.87 -0.26 4.37
N TYR A 102 14.16 -0.10 3.24
CA TYR A 102 12.69 -0.29 3.20
C TYR A 102 12.25 -1.75 3.36
N LYS A 103 13.15 -2.72 3.14
CA LYS A 103 12.90 -4.13 3.52
C LYS A 103 12.96 -4.35 5.04
N LYS A 104 13.82 -3.61 5.75
CA LYS A 104 14.02 -3.74 7.21
C LYS A 104 13.15 -2.79 8.03
N CYS A 105 12.83 -1.61 7.51
CA CYS A 105 12.09 -0.55 8.19
C CYS A 105 10.84 -0.19 7.39
N PRO A 106 9.70 -0.82 7.71
CA PRO A 106 8.44 -0.51 7.05
C PRO A 106 7.83 0.83 7.42
#